data_AF-A0A2N5KW17-F1
#
_entry.id   AF-A0A2N5KW17-F1
#
_cell.length_a   1.000
_cell.length_b   1.000
_cell.length_c   1.000
_cell.angle_alpha   90.00
_cell.angle_beta   90.00
_cell.angle_gamma   90.00
#
_symmetry.space_group_name_H-M   'P 1'
#
loop_
_entity.id
_entity.type
_entity.pdbx_description
1 polymer ?
#
loop_
_entity_poly.entity_id
_entity_poly.type
_entity_poly.pdbx_seq_one_letter_code
_entity_poly.pdbx_strand_id
1 'polypeptide(L)'
;MTLAELKDNYDLRSLLESYALEKNFPNLDPQLANDYGIKFQEILAKHDWQAYLKLDELFHVFLTENTGNPTLQRTIDLLRTQTNRMRYAIVDNDRCMKSSVQEIMDIISAVEKKDILLASNALKKHIKNVYDWEQQFLQK
;
A
#
# COMPACT_ATOMS: atom_id res chain seq x y z
N MET A 1 -16.40 -11.46 3.27
CA MET A 1 -15.05 -11.90 3.68
C MET A 1 -15.04 -11.94 5.20
N THR A 2 -14.62 -13.06 5.79
CA THR A 2 -14.44 -13.21 7.23
C THR A 2 -13.16 -12.50 7.69
N LEU A 3 -12.97 -12.30 9.00
CA LEU A 3 -11.72 -11.74 9.54
C LEU A 3 -10.50 -12.63 9.25
N ALA A 4 -10.69 -13.96 9.25
CA ALA A 4 -9.62 -14.90 8.92
C ALA A 4 -9.21 -14.77 7.44
N GLU A 5 -10.18 -14.75 6.52
CA GLU A 5 -9.93 -14.53 5.09
C GLU A 5 -9.29 -13.15 4.82
N LEU A 6 -9.69 -12.12 5.58
CA LEU A 6 -9.09 -10.79 5.49
C LEU A 6 -7.60 -10.84 5.86
N LYS A 7 -7.27 -11.52 6.97
CA LYS A 7 -5.88 -11.71 7.40
C LYS A 7 -5.06 -12.47 6.35
N ASP A 8 -5.60 -13.58 5.83
CA ASP A 8 -4.93 -14.39 4.81
C ASP A 8 -4.65 -13.56 3.56
N ASN A 9 -5.60 -12.72 3.15
CA ASN A 9 -5.41 -11.81 2.03
C ASN A 9 -4.30 -10.78 2.29
N TYR A 10 -4.23 -10.21 3.49
CA TYR A 10 -3.17 -9.27 3.86
C TYR A 10 -1.79 -9.92 3.94
N ASP A 11 -1.71 -11.15 4.47
CA ASP A 11 -0.46 -11.92 4.49
C ASP A 11 0.03 -12.22 3.07
N LEU A 12 -0.88 -12.63 2.18
CA LEU A 12 -0.57 -12.86 0.77
C LEU A 12 -0.19 -11.58 0.03
N ARG A 13 -0.87 -10.45 0.29
CA ARG A 13 -0.48 -9.13 -0.25
C ARG A 13 0.92 -8.77 0.19
N SER A 14 1.22 -8.88 1.49
CA SER A 14 2.54 -8.57 2.04
C SER A 14 3.64 -9.38 1.36
N LEU A 15 3.42 -10.68 1.16
CA LEU A 15 4.37 -11.56 0.46
C LEU A 15 4.53 -11.20 -1.02
N LEU A 16 3.42 -11.14 -1.76
CA LEU A 16 3.44 -11.01 -3.22
C LEU A 16 3.79 -9.61 -3.68
N GLU A 17 3.28 -8.57 -3.01
CA GLU A 17 3.59 -7.19 -3.34
C GLU A 17 5.05 -6.85 -3.06
N SER A 18 5.62 -7.38 -1.97
CA SER A 18 7.05 -7.19 -1.69
C SER A 18 7.93 -7.89 -2.71
N TYR A 19 7.58 -9.11 -3.10
CA TYR A 19 8.27 -9.81 -4.18
C TYR A 19 8.17 -9.04 -5.51
N ALA A 20 6.99 -8.53 -5.84
CA ALA A 20 6.78 -7.73 -7.05
C ALA A 20 7.57 -6.42 -7.01
N LEU A 21 7.59 -5.73 -5.86
CA LEU A 21 8.40 -4.54 -5.62
C LEU A 21 9.88 -4.84 -5.84
N GLU A 22 10.43 -5.91 -5.26
CA GLU A 22 11.83 -6.29 -5.43
C GLU A 22 12.19 -6.54 -6.90
N LYS A 23 11.25 -7.06 -7.71
CA LYS A 23 11.44 -7.25 -9.16
C LYS A 23 11.31 -5.97 -9.95
N ASN A 24 10.39 -5.08 -9.57
CA ASN A 24 10.17 -3.81 -10.26
C ASN A 24 11.15 -2.71 -9.81
N PHE A 25 11.83 -2.89 -8.68
CA PHE A 25 12.68 -1.87 -8.05
C PHE A 25 13.69 -1.21 -9.01
N PRO A 26 14.40 -1.95 -9.89
CA PRO A 26 15.32 -1.34 -10.84
C PRO A 26 14.67 -0.37 -11.85
N ASN A 27 13.36 -0.48 -12.05
CA ASN A 27 12.57 0.33 -12.97
C ASN A 27 11.82 1.48 -12.29
N LEU A 28 11.84 1.55 -10.95
CA LEU A 28 11.17 2.63 -10.22
C LEU A 28 11.87 3.96 -10.50
N ASP A 29 11.09 4.96 -10.87
CA ASP A 29 11.53 6.34 -10.97
C ASP A 29 11.45 7.02 -9.57
N PRO A 30 12.58 7.39 -8.95
CA PRO A 30 12.58 8.07 -7.66
C PRO A 30 11.88 9.43 -7.70
N GLN A 31 11.89 10.14 -8.84
CA GLN A 31 11.18 11.42 -8.95
C GLN A 31 9.68 11.19 -8.91
N LEU A 32 9.18 10.20 -9.64
CA LEU A 32 7.77 9.83 -9.60
C LEU A 32 7.34 9.36 -8.19
N ALA A 33 8.20 8.61 -7.48
CA ALA A 33 7.95 8.23 -6.10
C ALA A 33 7.81 9.46 -5.17
N ASN A 34 8.64 10.48 -5.36
CA ASN A 34 8.52 11.75 -4.65
C ASN A 34 7.25 12.51 -4.99
N ASP A 35 6.83 12.52 -6.26
CA ASP A 35 5.59 13.15 -6.67
C ASP A 35 4.36 12.50 -6.00
N TYR A 36 4.39 11.17 -5.79
CA TYR A 36 3.40 10.49 -4.95
C TYR A 36 3.43 11.01 -3.51
N GLY A 37 4.61 11.15 -2.91
CA GLY A 37 4.78 11.68 -1.56
C GLY A 37 4.16 13.07 -1.39
N ILE A 38 4.39 13.98 -2.34
CA ILE A 38 3.79 15.33 -2.33
C ILE A 38 2.26 15.22 -2.35
N LYS A 39 1.69 14.42 -3.26
CA LYS A 39 0.24 14.25 -3.37
C LYS A 39 -0.37 13.66 -2.09
N PHE A 40 0.30 12.70 -1.44
CA PHE A 40 -0.16 12.15 -0.15
C PHE A 40 -0.20 13.22 0.94
N GLN A 41 0.81 14.08 1.02
CA GLN A 41 0.84 15.18 1.99
C GLN A 41 -0.28 16.20 1.73
N GLU A 42 -0.54 16.54 0.47
CA GLU A 42 -1.64 17.44 0.09
C GLU A 42 -3.01 16.88 0.44
N ILE A 43 -3.23 15.57 0.20
CA ILE A 43 -4.46 14.88 0.56
C ILE A 43 -4.63 14.82 2.08
N LEU A 44 -3.56 14.50 2.81
CA LEU A 44 -3.56 14.48 4.26
C LEU A 44 -3.94 15.84 4.86
N ALA A 45 -3.40 16.93 4.31
CA ALA A 45 -3.73 18.29 4.76
C ALA A 45 -5.20 18.68 4.50
N LYS A 46 -5.84 18.05 3.53
CA LYS A 46 -7.26 18.25 3.19
C LYS A 46 -8.20 17.29 3.91
N HIS A 47 -7.68 16.34 4.68
CA HIS A 47 -8.47 15.30 5.33
C HIS A 47 -9.34 14.49 4.34
N ASP A 48 -8.85 14.30 3.11
CA ASP A 48 -9.62 13.66 2.03
C ASP A 48 -9.35 12.15 1.98
N TRP A 49 -10.08 11.40 2.81
CA TRP A 49 -9.96 9.94 2.90
C TRP A 49 -10.21 9.23 1.57
N GLN A 50 -11.16 9.69 0.76
CA GLN A 50 -11.47 9.05 -0.52
C GLN A 50 -10.37 9.27 -1.55
N ALA A 51 -9.78 10.47 -1.58
CA ALA A 51 -8.61 10.73 -2.41
C ALA A 51 -7.41 9.92 -1.94
N TYR A 52 -7.23 9.74 -0.63
CA TYR A 52 -6.16 8.91 -0.07
C TYR A 52 -6.27 7.46 -0.58
N LEU A 53 -7.45 6.84 -0.45
CA LEU A 53 -7.65 5.44 -0.89
C LEU A 53 -7.33 5.26 -2.38
N LYS A 54 -7.75 6.20 -3.22
CA LYS A 54 -7.46 6.15 -4.66
C LYS A 54 -5.98 6.31 -4.96
N LEU A 55 -5.29 7.22 -4.28
CA LEU A 55 -3.86 7.44 -4.49
C LEU A 55 -3.03 6.27 -3.97
N ASP A 56 -3.43 5.69 -2.85
CA ASP A 56 -2.82 4.50 -2.25
C ASP A 56 -2.87 3.30 -3.21
N GLU A 57 -4.00 3.06 -3.86
CA GLU A 57 -4.13 2.04 -4.91
C GLU A 57 -3.14 2.25 -6.06
N LEU A 58 -3.06 3.48 -6.58
CA LEU A 58 -2.15 3.83 -7.67
C LEU A 58 -0.68 3.69 -7.26
N PHE A 59 -0.35 4.08 -6.04
CA PHE A 59 1.00 3.95 -5.49
C PHE A 59 1.41 2.48 -5.37
N HIS A 60 0.52 1.64 -4.85
CA HIS A 60 0.73 0.20 -4.82
C HIS A 60 0.93 -0.40 -6.22
N VAL A 61 0.15 0.03 -7.23
CA VAL A 61 0.37 -0.38 -8.63
C VAL A 61 1.75 0.06 -9.13
N PHE A 62 2.13 1.32 -8.91
CA PHE A 62 3.46 1.83 -9.27
C PHE A 62 4.60 1.00 -8.67
N LEU A 63 4.51 0.64 -7.38
CA LEU A 63 5.53 -0.16 -6.71
C LEU A 63 5.65 -1.56 -7.30
N THR A 64 4.53 -2.19 -7.68
CA THR A 64 4.49 -3.62 -7.99
C THR A 64 4.27 -3.95 -9.46
N GLU A 65 4.25 -2.96 -10.34
CA GLU A 65 4.00 -3.16 -11.77
C GLU A 65 5.00 -4.20 -12.32
N ASN A 66 4.50 -5.38 -12.68
CA ASN A 66 5.36 -6.48 -13.12
C ASN A 66 4.91 -7.00 -14.48
N THR A 67 5.51 -6.44 -15.52
CA THR A 67 5.24 -6.77 -16.93
C THR A 67 5.72 -8.18 -17.32
N GLY A 68 6.65 -8.77 -16.56
CA GLY A 68 7.22 -10.09 -16.84
C GLY A 68 6.46 -11.27 -16.22
N ASN A 69 5.49 -11.03 -15.33
CA ASN A 69 4.75 -12.10 -14.66
C ASN A 69 3.25 -11.76 -14.54
N PRO A 70 2.46 -12.01 -15.61
CA PRO A 70 1.04 -11.66 -15.64
C PRO A 70 0.20 -12.45 -14.62
N THR A 71 0.63 -13.65 -14.22
CA THR A 71 -0.05 -14.43 -13.17
C THR A 71 0.11 -13.76 -11.82
N LEU A 72 1.32 -13.29 -11.49
CA LEU A 72 1.56 -12.53 -10.26
C LEU A 72 0.73 -11.25 -10.23
N GLN A 73 0.74 -10.48 -11.32
CA GLN A 73 -0.01 -9.22 -11.41
C GLN A 73 -1.51 -9.45 -11.16
N ARG A 74 -2.13 -10.42 -11.84
CA ARG A 74 -3.55 -10.74 -11.65
C ARG A 74 -3.88 -11.18 -10.22
N THR A 75 -2.99 -11.94 -9.58
CA THR A 75 -3.17 -12.37 -8.19
C THR A 75 -3.11 -11.17 -7.24
N ILE A 76 -2.14 -10.27 -7.41
CA ILE A 76 -2.04 -9.03 -6.62
C ILE A 76 -3.29 -8.16 -6.82
N ASP A 77 -3.74 -7.97 -8.05
CA ASP A 77 -4.92 -7.16 -8.38
C ASP A 77 -6.20 -7.72 -7.73
N LEU A 78 -6.36 -9.04 -7.73
CA LEU A 78 -7.47 -9.72 -7.07
C LEU A 78 -7.45 -9.46 -5.56
N LEU A 79 -6.30 -9.65 -4.90
CA LEU A 79 -6.15 -9.45 -3.45
C LEU A 79 -6.38 -7.99 -3.05
N ARG A 80 -5.88 -7.03 -3.83
CA ARG A 80 -6.14 -5.59 -3.65
C ARG A 80 -7.62 -5.28 -3.79
N THR A 81 -8.27 -5.79 -4.82
CA THR A 81 -9.72 -5.59 -5.02
C THR A 81 -10.53 -6.11 -3.84
N GLN A 82 -10.17 -7.26 -3.28
CA GLN A 82 -10.86 -7.83 -2.13
C GLN A 82 -10.67 -7.01 -0.85
N THR A 83 -9.43 -6.55 -0.59
CA THR A 83 -9.12 -5.73 0.61
C THR A 83 -9.64 -4.30 0.49
N ASN A 84 -9.55 -3.65 -0.67
CA ASN A 84 -10.05 -2.29 -0.88
C ASN A 84 -11.57 -2.17 -0.67
N ARG A 85 -12.35 -3.19 -1.03
CA ARG A 85 -13.80 -3.20 -0.73
C ARG A 85 -14.09 -3.00 0.76
N MET A 86 -13.24 -3.53 1.64
CA MET A 86 -13.36 -3.32 3.08
C MET A 86 -12.91 -1.91 3.47
N ARG A 87 -11.79 -1.42 2.90
CA ARG A 87 -11.26 -0.07 3.15
C ARG A 87 -12.26 1.04 2.80
N TYR A 88 -12.96 0.92 1.68
CA TYR A 88 -13.98 1.88 1.27
C TYR A 88 -15.24 1.85 2.15
N ALA A 89 -15.47 0.76 2.90
CA ALA A 89 -16.57 0.70 3.87
C ALA A 89 -16.21 1.42 5.19
N ILE A 90 -14.92 1.67 5.44
CA ILE A 90 -14.45 2.44 6.59
C ILE A 90 -14.62 3.93 6.30
N VAL A 91 -15.39 4.62 7.13
CA VAL A 91 -15.62 6.07 7.01
C VAL A 91 -14.63 6.81 7.90
N ASP A 92 -13.96 7.79 7.29
CA ASP A 92 -13.26 8.91 7.95
C ASP A 92 -12.34 8.51 9.11
N ASN A 93 -11.14 8.04 8.76
CA ASN A 93 -10.12 7.63 9.74
C ASN A 93 -8.82 8.43 9.56
N ASP A 94 -8.90 9.72 9.87
CA ASP A 94 -7.77 10.65 9.87
C ASP A 94 -6.52 10.14 10.57
N ARG A 95 -6.69 9.45 11.70
CA ARG A 95 -5.56 8.89 12.46
C ARG A 95 -4.86 7.80 11.66
N CYS A 96 -5.63 6.89 11.06
CA CYS A 96 -5.10 5.85 10.18
C CYS A 96 -4.39 6.48 8.99
N MET A 97 -5.05 7.42 8.29
CA MET A 97 -4.47 8.12 7.14
C MET A 97 -3.13 8.78 7.50
N LYS A 98 -3.05 9.50 8.62
CA LYS A 98 -1.81 10.12 9.08
C LYS A 98 -0.69 9.11 9.31
N SER A 99 -0.98 7.98 9.96
CA SER A 99 0.03 6.92 10.14
C SER A 99 0.44 6.27 8.81
N SER A 100 -0.51 5.99 7.93
CA SER A 100 -0.24 5.36 6.64
C SER A 100 0.57 6.27 5.72
N VAL A 101 0.29 7.57 5.70
CA VAL A 101 1.11 8.54 4.94
C VAL A 101 2.54 8.57 5.45
N GLN A 102 2.77 8.50 6.77
CA GLN A 102 4.13 8.42 7.31
C GLN A 102 4.85 7.14 6.86
N GLU A 103 4.16 6.00 6.85
CA GLU A 103 4.72 4.73 6.37
C GLU A 103 5.03 4.77 4.87
N ILE A 104 4.17 5.40 4.07
CA ILE A 104 4.41 5.64 2.64
C ILE A 104 5.65 6.50 2.43
N MET A 105 5.86 7.55 3.24
CA MET A 105 7.08 8.35 3.18
C MET A 105 8.33 7.53 3.51
N ASP A 106 8.24 6.55 4.41
CA ASP A 106 9.35 5.64 4.70
C ASP A 106 9.69 4.77 3.48
N ILE A 107 8.68 4.28 2.74
CA ILE A 107 8.86 3.53 1.49
C ILE A 107 9.53 4.43 0.43
N ILE A 108 9.05 5.65 0.24
CA ILE A 108 9.60 6.61 -0.73
C ILE A 108 11.07 6.90 -0.42
N SER A 109 11.40 7.19 0.84
CA SER A 109 12.80 7.42 1.26
C SER A 109 13.69 6.20 0.97
N ALA A 110 13.16 4.98 1.08
CA ALA A 110 13.91 3.78 0.74
C ALA A 110 14.14 3.63 -0.77
N VAL A 111 13.16 3.97 -1.60
CA VAL A 111 13.29 4.05 -3.07
C VAL A 111 14.34 5.08 -3.45
N GLU A 112 14.32 6.28 -2.86
CA GLU A 112 15.32 7.34 -3.10
C GLU A 112 16.74 6.89 -2.76
N LYS A 113 16.90 6.19 -1.62
CA LYS A 113 18.18 5.63 -1.17
C LYS A 113 18.63 4.42 -1.99
N LYS A 114 17.80 3.95 -2.93
CA LYS A 114 18.00 2.73 -3.73
C LYS A 114 18.21 1.49 -2.86
N ASP A 115 17.57 1.45 -1.69
CA ASP A 115 17.66 0.35 -0.74
C ASP A 115 16.43 -0.57 -0.88
N ILE A 116 16.61 -1.63 -1.67
CA ILE A 116 15.57 -2.62 -1.97
C ILE A 116 15.05 -3.28 -0.69
N LEU A 117 15.95 -3.66 0.22
CA LEU A 117 15.59 -4.37 1.45
C LEU A 117 14.80 -3.45 2.37
N LEU A 118 15.22 -2.19 2.49
CA LEU A 118 14.51 -1.20 3.27
C LEU A 118 13.11 -0.93 2.68
N ALA A 119 12.99 -0.81 1.36
CA ALA A 119 11.71 -0.57 0.71
C ALA A 119 10.74 -1.76 0.85
N SER A 120 11.24 -2.98 0.65
CA SER A 120 10.48 -4.23 0.86
C SER A 120 9.99 -4.33 2.30
N ASN A 121 10.84 -4.07 3.30
CA ASN A 121 10.46 -4.10 4.70
C ASN A 121 9.46 -2.99 5.08
N ALA A 122 9.63 -1.79 4.53
CA ALA A 122 8.70 -0.68 4.74
C ALA A 122 7.31 -1.00 4.16
N LEU A 123 7.24 -1.58 2.96
CA LEU A 123 5.98 -2.02 2.34
C LEU A 123 5.29 -3.12 3.16
N LYS A 124 6.02 -4.14 3.62
CA LYS A 124 5.47 -5.21 4.49
C LYS A 124 4.87 -4.62 5.77
N LYS A 125 5.60 -3.69 6.39
CA LYS A 125 5.16 -3.00 7.61
C LYS A 125 3.90 -2.19 7.35
N HIS A 126 3.85 -1.42 6.26
CA HIS A 126 2.67 -0.65 5.86
C HIS A 126 1.44 -1.56 5.69
N ILE A 127 1.55 -2.62 4.88
CA ILE A 127 0.46 -3.56 4.62
C ILE A 127 -0.05 -4.20 5.93
N LYS A 128 0.87 -4.60 6.82
CA LYS A 128 0.52 -5.14 8.13
C LYS A 128 -0.22 -4.11 8.99
N ASN A 129 0.24 -2.86 9.03
CA ASN A 129 -0.37 -1.82 9.84
C ASN A 129 -1.77 -1.46 9.33
N VAL A 130 -1.98 -1.44 8.01
CA VAL A 130 -3.32 -1.28 7.42
C VAL A 130 -4.26 -2.41 7.87
N TYR A 131 -3.81 -3.66 7.85
CA TYR A 131 -4.59 -4.78 8.39
C TYR A 131 -4.94 -4.59 9.87
N ASP A 132 -3.96 -4.23 10.71
CA ASP A 132 -4.19 -4.03 12.14
C ASP A 132 -5.25 -2.93 12.39
N TRP A 133 -5.25 -1.87 11.57
CA TRP A 133 -6.27 -0.81 11.62
C TRP A 133 -7.66 -1.30 11.21
N GLU A 134 -7.76 -2.03 10.09
CA GLU A 134 -9.03 -2.59 9.64
C GLU A 134 -9.62 -3.57 10.65
N GLN A 135 -8.79 -4.46 11.20
CA GLN A 135 -9.22 -5.43 12.20
C GLN A 135 -9.79 -4.74 13.44
N GLN A 136 -9.15 -3.67 13.93
CA GLN A 136 -9.65 -2.90 15.07
C GLN A 136 -10.98 -2.20 14.77
N PHE A 137 -11.21 -1.78 13.53
CA PHE A 137 -12.46 -1.15 13.13
C PHE A 137 -13.60 -2.18 13.07
N LEU A 138 -13.34 -3.36 12.48
CA LEU A 138 -14.35 -4.41 12.31
C LEU A 138 -14.75 -5.13 13.62
N GLN A 139 -13.96 -4.97 14.68
CA GLN A 139 -14.24 -5.53 16.01
C GLN A 139 -15.00 -4.55 16.94
N LYS A 140 -15.23 -3.31 16.51
CA LYS A 140 -16.03 -2.30 17.23
C LYS A 140 -17.48 -2.32 16.76
#